data_AF-A0AAX2IRE9-F1
#
_entry.id   AF-A0AAX2IRE9-F1
#
_cell.length_a   1.000
_cell.length_b   1.000
_cell.length_c   1.000
_cell.angle_alpha   90.00
_cell.angle_beta   90.00
_cell.angle_gamma   90.00
#
_symmetry.space_group_name_H-M   'P 1'
#
loop_
_entity.id
_entity.type
_entity.pdbx_description
1 polymer ?
#
loop_
_entity_poly.entity_id
_entity_poly.type
_entity_poly.pdbx_seq_one_letter_code
_entity_poly.pdbx_strand_id
1 'polypeptide(L)'
;MNCFPFFAKKNKKSDDGKAGATLSVIPASTSTNKTMVKEICFTDIFCDTHPFVWFYYPEHNLAIWTSKLAGTTQNYPADYLLKQLAKIPGITINQGDAAIKDVSTFMQSHQMIPIRTCESWQYIKSSSFSMS
;
A
#
# COMPACT_ATOMS: atom_id res chain seq x y z
N MET A 1 -3.43 -57.79 11.87
CA MET A 1 -2.49 -58.62 11.07
C MET A 1 -1.86 -57.66 10.06
N ASN A 2 -0.56 -57.38 9.98
CA ASN A 2 0.65 -57.95 10.55
C ASN A 2 1.74 -56.86 10.65
N CYS A 3 2.45 -56.88 11.78
CA CYS A 3 3.90 -56.71 12.01
C CYS A 3 4.81 -55.95 11.01
N PHE A 4 5.54 -54.96 11.56
CA PHE A 4 6.92 -54.51 11.22
C PHE A 4 7.91 -55.70 11.07
N PRO A 5 9.07 -55.61 10.36
CA PRO A 5 10.20 -54.70 10.68
C PRO A 5 11.11 -54.27 9.48
N PHE A 6 12.05 -53.33 9.69
CA PHE A 6 13.52 -53.54 9.53
C PHE A 6 14.34 -52.22 9.46
N PHE A 7 15.46 -52.22 10.18
CA PHE A 7 16.57 -51.26 10.18
C PHE A 7 17.53 -51.48 9.00
N ALA A 8 18.11 -50.41 8.44
CA ALA A 8 19.47 -50.41 7.82
C ALA A 8 19.94 -48.94 7.67
N LYS A 9 20.85 -48.43 8.50
CA LYS A 9 22.33 -48.50 8.46
C LYS A 9 22.97 -47.60 7.38
N LYS A 10 23.58 -46.51 7.89
CA LYS A 10 24.67 -45.65 7.39
C LYS A 10 25.41 -46.12 6.14
N ASN A 11 25.68 -45.18 5.23
CA ASN A 11 26.94 -45.11 4.50
C ASN A 11 27.50 -43.69 4.47
N LYS A 12 28.76 -43.58 4.91
CA LYS A 12 29.65 -42.43 4.88
C LYS A 12 30.52 -42.59 3.62
N LYS A 13 30.66 -41.57 2.79
CA LYS A 13 31.78 -41.48 1.84
C LYS A 13 32.20 -40.02 1.67
N SER A 14 33.41 -39.75 2.14
CA SER A 14 34.23 -38.58 1.87
C SER A 14 34.74 -38.64 0.43
N ASP A 15 34.95 -37.50 -0.23
CA ASP A 15 36.24 -37.19 -0.88
C ASP A 15 36.34 -35.71 -1.30
N ASP A 16 37.59 -35.24 -1.26
CA ASP A 16 38.12 -33.90 -1.48
C ASP A 16 38.01 -33.38 -2.93
N GLY A 17 38.12 -32.06 -3.07
CA GLY A 17 37.76 -31.33 -4.28
C GLY A 17 38.79 -31.29 -5.41
N LYS A 18 38.36 -30.71 -6.54
CA LYS A 18 39.25 -30.03 -7.50
C LYS A 18 38.47 -29.08 -8.41
N ALA A 19 39.06 -27.90 -8.57
CA ALA A 19 38.75 -26.78 -9.45
C ALA A 19 37.82 -27.01 -10.65
N GLY A 20 36.78 -26.18 -10.71
CA GLY A 20 36.02 -25.88 -11.92
C GLY A 20 35.52 -24.45 -11.85
N ALA A 21 36.25 -23.53 -12.50
CA ALA A 21 35.79 -22.18 -12.73
C ALA A 21 34.44 -22.23 -13.46
N THR A 22 33.38 -21.93 -12.73
CA THR A 22 32.08 -21.60 -13.29
C THR A 22 31.75 -20.21 -12.80
N LEU A 23 31.58 -19.31 -13.76
CA LEU A 23 31.10 -17.96 -13.57
C LEU A 23 29.96 -17.99 -12.57
N SER A 24 30.18 -17.32 -11.44
CA SER A 24 29.12 -16.98 -10.51
C SER A 24 28.17 -16.08 -11.30
N VAL A 25 27.11 -16.67 -11.83
CA VAL A 25 25.96 -15.96 -12.36
C VAL A 25 25.38 -15.23 -11.17
N ILE A 26 25.87 -14.02 -10.96
CA ILE A 26 25.15 -13.01 -10.20
C ILE A 26 23.83 -12.87 -10.96
N PRO A 27 22.66 -13.23 -10.41
CA PRO A 27 21.45 -12.67 -10.94
C PRO A 27 21.58 -11.16 -10.68
N ALA A 28 21.90 -10.43 -11.74
CA ALA A 28 21.72 -9.00 -11.82
C ALA A 28 20.25 -8.75 -11.50
N SER A 29 19.99 -8.57 -10.20
CA SER A 29 18.69 -8.18 -9.68
C SER A 29 18.52 -6.75 -10.15
N THR A 30 17.89 -6.67 -11.32
CA THR A 30 17.13 -5.56 -11.85
C THR A 30 17.18 -4.33 -10.96
N SER A 31 17.87 -3.30 -11.45
CA SER A 31 17.66 -1.89 -11.11
C SER A 31 16.29 -1.70 -10.46
N THR A 32 16.26 -1.57 -9.13
CA THR A 32 15.11 -1.08 -8.39
C THR A 32 14.88 0.35 -8.86
N ASN A 33 14.09 0.51 -9.92
CA ASN A 33 13.39 1.74 -10.19
C ASN A 33 12.46 1.93 -8.99
N LYS A 34 12.92 2.69 -7.98
CA LYS A 34 12.15 2.99 -6.78
C LYS A 34 10.94 3.80 -7.25
N THR A 35 9.85 3.12 -7.56
CA THR A 35 8.55 3.74 -7.76
C THR A 35 8.27 4.57 -6.51
N MET A 36 8.32 5.89 -6.62
CA MET A 36 8.21 6.78 -5.47
C MET A 36 6.75 6.83 -5.03
N VAL A 37 6.31 5.81 -4.28
CA VAL A 37 4.99 5.77 -3.66
C VAL A 37 4.93 6.84 -2.58
N LYS A 38 3.92 7.71 -2.66
CA LYS A 38 3.68 8.75 -1.66
C LYS A 38 2.35 8.49 -0.97
N GLU A 39 2.32 8.59 0.36
CA GLU A 39 1.05 8.65 1.07
C GLU A 39 0.45 10.05 0.95
N ILE A 40 -0.80 10.10 0.51
CA ILE A 40 -1.55 11.34 0.32
C ILE A 40 -2.92 11.23 0.95
N CYS A 41 -3.59 12.37 1.12
CA CYS A 41 -5.03 12.44 1.33
C CYS A 41 -5.62 13.57 0.48
N PHE A 42 -6.93 13.52 0.29
CA PHE A 42 -7.70 14.63 -0.27
C PHE A 42 -8.48 15.28 0.87
N THR A 43 -8.38 16.60 1.03
CA THR A 43 -8.88 17.32 2.23
C THR A 43 -10.41 17.32 2.34
N ASP A 44 -11.08 17.17 1.22
CA ASP A 44 -12.54 17.18 1.07
C ASP A 44 -13.14 15.78 0.98
N ILE A 45 -12.31 14.73 0.99
CA ILE A 45 -12.73 13.33 0.96
C ILE A 45 -12.43 12.71 2.33
N PHE A 46 -13.44 12.69 3.18
CA PHE A 46 -13.33 12.21 4.55
C PHE A 46 -14.52 11.36 4.97
N CYS A 47 -14.27 10.49 5.94
CA CYS A 47 -15.30 9.81 6.71
C CYS A 47 -15.32 10.44 8.10
N ASP A 48 -16.50 10.91 8.51
CA ASP A 48 -16.71 11.65 9.75
C ASP A 48 -15.84 12.91 9.83
N THR A 49 -14.64 12.80 10.40
CA THR A 49 -13.67 13.91 10.51
C THR A 49 -12.27 13.53 10.01
N HIS A 50 -12.12 12.34 9.42
CA HIS A 50 -10.81 11.80 9.05
C HIS A 50 -10.74 11.53 7.55
N PRO A 51 -9.76 12.11 6.84
CA PRO A 51 -9.63 11.89 5.41
C PRO A 51 -9.09 10.51 5.09
N PHE A 52 -9.45 10.01 3.92
CA PHE A 52 -8.98 8.73 3.43
C PHE A 52 -7.50 8.82 3.02
N VAL A 53 -6.73 7.80 3.40
CA VAL A 53 -5.30 7.70 3.07
C VAL A 53 -5.13 6.91 1.78
N TRP A 54 -4.29 7.40 0.88
CA TRP A 54 -4.04 6.77 -0.41
C TRP A 54 -2.55 6.59 -0.67
N PHE A 55 -2.19 5.47 -1.30
CA PHE A 55 -0.92 5.30 -1.98
C PHE A 55 -1.01 5.92 -3.36
N TYR A 56 -0.28 7.00 -3.57
CA TYR A 56 -0.18 7.65 -4.86
C TYR A 56 1.02 7.12 -5.64
N TYR A 57 0.75 6.71 -6.88
CA TYR A 57 1.69 6.25 -7.88
C TYR A 57 1.73 7.28 -9.03
N PRO A 58 2.61 8.30 -8.95
CA PRO A 58 2.63 9.40 -9.93
C PRO A 58 2.88 8.91 -11.35
N GLU A 59 3.73 7.90 -11.52
CA GLU A 59 4.10 7.32 -12.82
C GLU A 59 2.91 6.67 -13.54
N HIS A 60 1.89 6.26 -12.80
CA HIS A 60 0.68 5.62 -13.33
C HIS A 60 -0.55 6.52 -13.24
N ASN A 61 -0.39 7.76 -12.76
CA ASN A 61 -1.50 8.68 -12.50
C ASN A 61 -2.62 8.00 -11.67
N LEU A 62 -2.22 7.16 -10.71
CA LEU A 62 -3.08 6.23 -9.98
C LEU A 62 -2.95 6.46 -8.48
N ALA A 63 -4.07 6.48 -7.77
CA ALA A 63 -4.09 6.41 -6.31
C ALA A 63 -4.92 5.20 -5.86
N ILE A 64 -4.38 4.43 -4.91
CA ILE A 64 -5.03 3.26 -4.33
C ILE A 64 -5.27 3.52 -2.85
N TRP A 65 -6.49 3.29 -2.39
CA TRP A 65 -6.86 3.50 -0.98
C TRP A 65 -6.15 2.48 -0.08
N THR A 66 -5.60 2.94 1.05
CA THR A 66 -4.78 2.10 1.94
C THR A 66 -5.58 1.33 2.99
N SER A 67 -6.91 1.32 2.89
CA SER A 67 -7.81 0.83 3.93
C SER A 67 -7.76 1.60 5.27
N LYS A 68 -7.16 2.80 5.28
CA LYS A 68 -6.97 3.61 6.50
C LYS A 68 -7.51 5.02 6.34
N LEU A 69 -7.76 5.64 7.49
CA LEU A 69 -8.08 7.06 7.63
C LEU A 69 -6.93 7.76 8.36
N ALA A 70 -6.68 9.03 8.01
CA ALA A 70 -5.61 9.81 8.60
C ALA A 70 -6.02 10.35 9.98
N GLY A 71 -5.07 10.38 10.92
CA GLY A 71 -5.26 11.01 12.23
C GLY A 71 -6.21 10.26 13.18
N THR A 72 -6.47 8.98 12.94
CA THR A 72 -7.29 8.15 13.85
C THR A 72 -6.74 6.74 13.97
N THR A 73 -6.88 6.17 15.17
CA THR A 73 -6.66 4.75 15.46
C THR A 73 -7.97 3.97 15.55
N GLN A 74 -9.11 4.65 15.36
CA GLN A 74 -10.42 4.02 15.37
C GLN A 74 -10.54 3.03 14.22
N ASN A 75 -11.04 1.84 14.54
CA ASN A 75 -11.23 0.79 13.56
C ASN A 75 -12.64 0.89 12.97
N TYR A 76 -12.71 1.25 11.70
CA TYR A 76 -13.96 1.32 10.95
C TYR A 76 -14.10 0.07 10.09
N PRO A 77 -15.31 -0.52 9.96
CA PRO A 77 -15.53 -1.63 9.04
C PRO A 77 -15.19 -1.22 7.59
N ALA A 78 -14.39 -2.05 6.89
CA ALA A 78 -13.98 -1.75 5.51
C ALA A 78 -15.17 -1.54 4.58
N ASP A 79 -16.23 -2.35 4.71
CA ASP A 79 -17.46 -2.22 3.93
C ASP A 79 -18.15 -0.87 4.12
N TYR A 80 -18.09 -0.32 5.33
CA TYR A 80 -18.66 1.00 5.62
C TYR A 80 -17.84 2.09 4.92
N LEU A 81 -16.52 2.03 5.01
CA LEU A 81 -15.61 2.98 4.37
C LEU A 81 -15.71 2.93 2.83
N LEU A 82 -15.76 1.73 2.26
CA LEU A 82 -15.96 1.53 0.82
C LEU A 82 -17.30 2.10 0.34
N LYS A 83 -18.38 1.93 1.12
CA LYS A 83 -19.68 2.55 0.80
C LYS A 83 -19.63 4.08 0.80
N GLN A 84 -18.77 4.71 1.61
CA GLN A 84 -18.59 6.15 1.56
C GLN A 84 -17.78 6.57 0.32
N LEU A 85 -16.70 5.86 0.03
CA LEU A 85 -15.88 6.11 -1.17
C LEU A 85 -16.67 5.92 -2.48
N ALA A 86 -17.58 4.95 -2.52
CA ALA A 86 -18.43 4.67 -3.68
C ALA A 86 -19.33 5.84 -4.11
N LYS A 87 -19.60 6.78 -3.19
CA LYS A 87 -20.46 7.95 -3.47
C LYS A 87 -19.72 9.06 -4.20
N ILE A 88 -18.38 8.99 -4.27
CA ILE A 88 -17.55 10.07 -4.78
C ILE A 88 -17.27 9.82 -6.27
N PRO A 89 -17.68 10.74 -7.17
CA PRO A 89 -17.40 10.62 -8.59
C PRO A 89 -15.89 10.53 -8.87
N GLY A 90 -15.48 9.62 -9.75
CA GLY A 90 -14.07 9.40 -10.09
C GLY A 90 -13.35 8.34 -9.25
N ILE A 91 -13.96 7.88 -8.16
CA ILE A 91 -13.48 6.71 -7.41
C ILE A 91 -14.10 5.44 -7.99
N THR A 92 -13.26 4.44 -8.27
CA THR A 92 -13.67 3.12 -8.72
C THR A 92 -13.41 2.09 -7.64
N ILE A 93 -14.35 1.18 -7.40
CA ILE A 93 -14.18 0.09 -6.43
C ILE A 93 -14.16 -1.23 -7.18
N ASN A 94 -13.08 -2.01 -7.01
CA ASN A 94 -12.91 -3.33 -7.60
C ASN A 94 -12.49 -4.31 -6.51
N GLN A 95 -13.25 -5.39 -6.31
CA GLN A 95 -12.89 -6.49 -5.39
C GLN A 95 -12.54 -6.07 -3.95
N GLY A 96 -13.10 -4.95 -3.47
CA GLY A 96 -12.82 -4.43 -2.13
C GLY A 96 -11.72 -3.37 -2.07
N ASP A 97 -11.06 -3.08 -3.20
CA ASP A 97 -10.09 -2.00 -3.31
C ASP A 97 -10.71 -0.78 -4.00
N ALA A 98 -10.51 0.39 -3.39
CA ALA A 98 -10.88 1.67 -4.00
C ALA A 98 -9.67 2.29 -4.70
N ALA A 99 -9.88 2.80 -5.92
CA ALA A 99 -8.83 3.38 -6.74
C ALA A 99 -9.33 4.58 -7.56
N ILE A 100 -8.43 5.55 -7.74
CA ILE A 100 -8.60 6.71 -8.63
C ILE A 100 -7.63 6.51 -9.80
N LYS A 101 -8.16 6.27 -11.00
CA LYS A 101 -7.36 5.90 -12.20
C LYS A 101 -6.85 7.08 -13.01
N ASP A 102 -7.33 8.28 -12.71
CA ASP A 102 -6.83 9.54 -13.28
C ASP A 102 -6.75 10.60 -12.18
N VAL A 103 -5.69 10.54 -11.38
CA VAL A 103 -5.47 11.45 -10.27
C VAL A 103 -5.34 12.90 -10.75
N SER A 104 -4.74 13.12 -11.91
CA SER A 104 -4.54 14.46 -12.48
C SER A 104 -5.85 15.20 -12.74
N THR A 105 -6.85 14.52 -13.31
CA THR A 105 -8.20 15.06 -13.49
C THR A 105 -8.90 15.18 -12.15
N PHE A 106 -8.76 14.17 -11.28
CA PHE A 106 -9.37 14.18 -9.95
C PHE A 106 -8.90 15.35 -9.08
N MET A 107 -7.64 15.77 -9.23
CA MET A 107 -7.06 16.92 -8.54
C MET A 107 -7.62 18.28 -8.99
N GLN A 108 -8.37 18.33 -10.10
CA GLN A 108 -9.03 19.56 -10.53
C GLN A 108 -10.21 19.91 -9.63
N SER A 109 -10.86 18.89 -9.03
CA SER A 109 -11.99 19.06 -8.11
C SER A 109 -11.63 18.79 -6.65
N HIS A 110 -10.55 18.06 -6.38
CA HIS A 110 -10.17 17.62 -5.04
C HIS A 110 -8.75 18.07 -4.68
N GLN A 111 -8.58 18.69 -3.52
CA GLN A 111 -7.27 19.18 -3.09
C GLN A 111 -6.44 18.04 -2.47
N MET A 112 -5.37 17.64 -3.15
CA MET A 112 -4.42 16.63 -2.68
C MET A 112 -3.34 17.22 -1.77
N ILE A 113 -3.07 16.57 -0.63
CA ILE A 113 -1.99 16.92 0.30
C ILE A 113 -1.16 15.68 0.66
N PRO A 114 0.18 15.75 0.66
CA PRO A 114 1.02 14.66 1.13
C PRO A 114 0.89 14.46 2.64
N ILE A 115 0.79 13.20 3.07
CA ILE A 115 0.84 12.86 4.49
C ILE A 115 2.31 12.80 4.89
N ARG A 116 2.76 13.84 5.61
CA ARG A 116 4.03 13.78 6.32
C ARG A 116 3.77 13.00 7.60
N THR A 117 4.50 11.91 7.80
CA THR A 117 4.40 10.95 8.91
C THR A 117 3.81 11.54 10.20
N CYS A 118 2.75 10.88 10.70
CA CYS A 118 2.28 10.81 12.08
C CYS A 118 2.39 12.10 12.90
N GLU A 119 1.28 12.85 13.05
CA GLU A 119 0.92 13.75 14.19
C GLU A 119 0.15 15.01 13.76
N SER A 120 0.19 15.39 12.48
CA SER A 120 -0.27 16.73 12.05
C SER A 120 -1.60 16.81 11.30
N TRP A 121 -2.45 15.76 11.32
CA TRP A 121 -3.88 15.97 11.02
C TRP A 121 -4.62 16.50 12.25
N GLN A 122 -4.05 17.51 12.92
CA GLN A 122 -4.82 18.37 13.80
C GLN A 122 -5.62 19.32 12.91
N TYR A 123 -6.83 18.89 12.57
CA TYR A 123 -7.95 19.74 12.19
C TYR A 123 -7.57 20.99 11.36
N ILE A 124 -7.31 20.83 10.05
CA ILE A 124 -7.42 21.93 9.07
C ILE A 124 -8.90 22.34 8.99
N LYS A 125 -9.41 22.96 10.05
CA LYS A 125 -10.71 23.63 10.11
C LYS A 125 -10.61 24.94 10.89
N SER A 126 -9.45 25.59 10.81
CA SER A 126 -9.16 26.87 11.48
C SER A 126 -8.64 27.91 10.49
N SER A 127 -9.28 28.03 9.33
CA SER A 127 -9.18 29.26 8.53
C SER A 127 -10.49 29.53 7.78
N SER A 128 -11.63 29.34 8.45
CA SER A 128 -12.77 30.19 8.17
C SER A 128 -12.39 31.59 8.64
N PHE A 129 -12.07 32.44 7.67
CA PHE A 129 -12.04 33.90 7.79
C PHE A 129 -13.16 34.38 8.72
N SER A 130 -12.80 34.89 9.90
CA SER A 130 -13.63 35.86 10.60
C SER A 130 -13.33 37.22 10.01
N MET A 131 -14.05 37.57 8.94
CA MET A 131 -14.31 38.97 8.62
C MET A 131 -15.65 39.33 9.24
N SER A 132 -15.61 39.99 10.38
CA SER A 132 -16.67 40.88 10.90
C SER A 132 -16.04 41.80 11.93
#